data_AF-A0A1A8G9N8-F1
#
_entry.id   AF-A0A1A8G9N8-F1
#
_cell.length_a   1.000
_cell.length_b   1.000
_cell.length_c   1.000
_cell.angle_alpha   90.00
_cell.angle_beta   90.00
_cell.angle_gamma   90.00
#
_symmetry.space_group_name_H-M   'P 1'
#
loop_
_entity.id
_entity.type
_entity.pdbx_description
1 polymer ?
#
loop_
_entity_poly.entity_id
_entity_poly.type
_entity_poly.pdbx_seq_one_letter_code
_entity_poly.pdbx_strand_id
1 'polypeptide(L)'
;ALASYAAFSGASAIDLRVTVSNPASSFVSLIQINSTNYRMYQSQEIDAEKDLPLNIALEGRGFAVLQLNVFYNVESKNFSQNVQHASDKDSFSLDFNLSHSNRSHMDLTVCTRLKDNQPVPQTGMAILDVGVL
;
A
#
# COMPACT_ATOMS: atom_id res chain seq x y z
N ALA A 1 -8.66 -16.92 -10.50
CA ALA A 1 -9.82 -16.94 -9.58
C ALA A 1 -10.76 -15.76 -9.83
N LEU A 2 -10.39 -14.52 -9.48
CA LEU A 2 -11.27 -13.33 -9.65
C LEU A 2 -11.70 -13.07 -11.11
N ALA A 3 -10.76 -13.15 -12.06
CA ALA A 3 -11.07 -13.02 -13.48
C ALA A 3 -12.07 -14.09 -13.97
N SER A 4 -11.89 -15.34 -13.52
CA SER A 4 -12.80 -16.44 -13.82
C SER A 4 -14.19 -16.20 -13.24
N TYR A 5 -14.27 -15.76 -11.97
CA TYR A 5 -15.54 -15.41 -11.34
C TYR A 5 -16.27 -14.30 -12.12
N ALA A 6 -15.59 -13.22 -12.50
CA ALA A 6 -16.18 -12.11 -13.24
C ALA A 6 -16.77 -12.52 -14.61
N ALA A 7 -16.18 -13.52 -15.27
CA ALA A 7 -16.70 -14.05 -16.53
C ALA A 7 -18.04 -14.80 -16.36
N PHE A 8 -18.25 -15.44 -15.21
CA PHE A 8 -19.45 -16.25 -14.94
C PHE A 8 -20.49 -15.54 -14.05
N SER A 9 -20.12 -14.48 -13.34
CA SER A 9 -20.97 -13.81 -12.35
C SER A 9 -22.04 -12.88 -12.96
N GLY A 10 -22.20 -12.87 -14.29
CA GLY A 10 -23.16 -11.98 -14.96
C GLY A 10 -22.75 -10.51 -14.92
N ALA A 11 -21.46 -10.19 -15.03
CA ALA A 11 -20.94 -8.82 -15.01
C ALA A 11 -21.57 -7.90 -16.07
N SER A 12 -22.19 -8.44 -17.12
CA SER A 12 -22.99 -7.69 -18.10
C SER A 12 -24.27 -7.05 -17.52
N ALA A 13 -24.71 -7.47 -16.33
CA ALA A 13 -25.88 -6.92 -15.65
C ALA A 13 -25.51 -5.98 -14.47
N ILE A 14 -24.23 -5.61 -14.35
CA ILE A 14 -23.79 -4.66 -13.33
C ILE A 14 -24.36 -3.27 -13.61
N ASP A 15 -24.89 -2.66 -12.57
CA ASP A 15 -25.35 -1.28 -12.54
C ASP A 15 -25.26 -0.82 -11.08
N LEU A 16 -24.11 -0.25 -10.73
CA LEU A 16 -23.78 0.20 -9.39
C LEU A 16 -23.48 1.69 -9.43
N ARG A 17 -24.08 2.41 -8.48
CA ARG A 17 -23.73 3.78 -8.16
C ARG A 17 -22.94 3.77 -6.85
N VAL A 18 -21.71 4.25 -6.91
CA VAL A 18 -20.84 4.40 -5.75
C VAL A 18 -20.70 5.89 -5.46
N THR A 19 -21.10 6.29 -4.26
CA THR A 19 -20.95 7.66 -3.78
C THR A 19 -19.93 7.67 -2.66
N VAL A 20 -18.85 8.43 -2.83
CA VAL A 20 -17.83 8.67 -1.82
C VAL A 20 -17.96 10.12 -1.37
N SER A 21 -18.13 10.35 -0.08
CA SER A 21 -18.20 11.71 0.47
C SER A 21 -17.38 11.83 1.74
N ASN A 22 -16.93 13.04 2.03
CA ASN A 22 -16.33 13.38 3.32
C ASN A 22 -17.27 14.35 4.04
N PRO A 23 -17.91 13.98 5.16
CA PRO A 23 -18.84 14.85 5.87
C PRO A 23 -18.17 16.08 6.50
N ALA A 24 -16.85 16.08 6.65
CA ALA A 24 -16.10 17.23 7.14
C ALA A 24 -15.76 18.26 6.04
N SER A 25 -16.03 17.95 4.76
CA SER A 25 -15.74 18.84 3.63
C SER A 25 -16.88 18.84 2.58
N SER A 26 -16.75 19.64 1.52
CA SER A 26 -17.67 19.62 0.38
C SER A 26 -17.33 18.52 -0.65
N PHE A 27 -16.34 17.67 -0.37
CA PHE A 27 -15.93 16.61 -1.29
C PHE A 27 -17.02 15.54 -1.45
N VAL A 28 -17.46 15.35 -2.68
CA VAL A 28 -18.33 14.26 -3.11
C VAL A 28 -17.86 13.76 -4.46
N SER A 29 -17.63 12.46 -4.57
CA SER A 29 -17.33 11.77 -5.83
C SER A 29 -18.40 10.73 -6.10
N LEU A 30 -18.91 10.73 -7.33
CA LEU A 30 -19.91 9.78 -7.80
C LEU A 30 -19.32 8.99 -8.96
N ILE A 31 -19.32 7.67 -8.78
CA ILE A 31 -18.77 6.70 -9.72
C ILE A 31 -19.92 5.79 -10.16
N GLN A 32 -20.22 5.79 -11.46
CA GLN A 32 -21.20 4.87 -12.04
C GLN A 32 -20.48 3.73 -12.73
N ILE A 33 -20.78 2.50 -12.28
CA ILE A 33 -20.25 1.26 -12.83
C ILE A 33 -21.39 0.52 -13.50
N ASN A 34 -21.32 0.30 -14.80
CA ASN A 34 -22.34 -0.36 -15.57
C ASN A 34 -21.73 -1.41 -16.52
N SER A 35 -22.60 -2.07 -17.28
CA SER A 35 -22.24 -3.11 -18.25
C SER A 35 -21.20 -2.70 -19.29
N THR A 36 -21.01 -1.41 -19.58
CA THR A 36 -20.06 -0.92 -20.58
C THR A 36 -18.72 -0.52 -19.98
N ASN A 37 -18.66 -0.17 -18.70
CA ASN A 37 -17.44 0.36 -18.06
C ASN A 37 -16.93 -0.43 -16.85
N TYR A 38 -17.53 -1.57 -16.48
CA TYR A 38 -17.14 -2.35 -15.30
C TYR A 38 -15.70 -2.90 -15.28
N ARG A 39 -15.01 -2.87 -16.41
CA ARG A 39 -13.59 -3.24 -16.53
C ARG A 39 -12.65 -2.03 -16.52
N MET A 40 -13.21 -0.82 -16.57
CA MET A 40 -12.45 0.41 -16.59
C MET A 40 -11.99 0.74 -15.17
N TYR A 41 -10.70 1.03 -15.02
CA TYR A 41 -10.17 1.56 -13.79
C TYR A 41 -10.71 2.99 -13.57
N GLN A 42 -11.26 3.23 -12.39
CA GLN A 42 -11.78 4.54 -11.98
C GLN A 42 -11.16 4.88 -10.63
N SER A 43 -10.53 6.05 -10.54
CA SER A 43 -9.85 6.51 -9.33
C SER A 43 -10.11 7.97 -9.07
N GLN A 44 -10.14 8.31 -7.79
CA GLN A 44 -10.27 9.68 -7.32
C GLN A 44 -9.20 9.92 -6.26
N GLU A 45 -8.35 10.91 -6.49
CA GLU A 45 -7.43 11.40 -5.47
C GLU A 45 -8.18 12.30 -4.50
N ILE A 46 -7.83 12.21 -3.23
CA ILE A 46 -8.43 12.94 -2.13
C ILE A 46 -7.29 13.52 -1.32
N ASP A 47 -7.37 14.81 -1.01
CA ASP A 47 -6.36 15.47 -0.20
C ASP A 47 -6.33 14.87 1.22
N ALA A 48 -5.13 14.57 1.69
CA ALA A 48 -4.92 14.01 3.01
C ALA A 48 -5.04 15.11 4.07
N GLU A 49 -6.22 15.21 4.68
CA GLU A 49 -6.43 16.02 5.89
C GLU A 49 -6.11 15.22 7.16
N LYS A 50 -5.91 15.91 8.28
CA LYS A 50 -5.54 15.29 9.57
C LYS A 50 -6.53 14.20 10.00
N ASP A 51 -7.81 14.39 9.70
CA ASP A 51 -8.87 13.40 9.85
C ASP A 51 -9.65 13.34 8.52
N LEU A 52 -9.75 12.14 7.93
CA LEU A 52 -10.45 11.93 6.65
C LEU A 52 -11.60 10.93 6.83
N PRO A 53 -12.72 11.32 7.47
CA PRO A 53 -13.88 10.46 7.56
C PRO A 53 -14.47 10.27 6.16
N LEU A 54 -14.37 9.07 5.60
CA LEU A 54 -14.97 8.75 4.30
C LEU A 54 -16.26 7.96 4.49
N ASN A 55 -17.33 8.46 3.88
CA ASN A 55 -18.60 7.76 3.75
C ASN A 55 -18.69 7.16 2.35
N ILE A 56 -18.91 5.86 2.26
CA ILE A 56 -19.04 5.14 1.00
C ILE A 56 -20.43 4.51 0.97
N ALA A 57 -21.27 4.99 0.07
CA ALA A 57 -22.59 4.43 -0.20
C ALA A 57 -22.57 3.69 -1.55
N LEU A 58 -23.11 2.48 -1.56
CA LEU A 58 -23.29 1.68 -2.77
C LEU A 58 -24.77 1.41 -2.99
N GLU A 59 -25.27 1.72 -4.18
CA GLU A 59 -26.64 1.47 -4.58
C GLU A 59 -26.67 0.73 -5.92
N GLY A 60 -27.63 -0.17 -6.10
CA GLY A 60 -27.84 -0.89 -7.36
C GLY A 60 -27.51 -2.37 -7.29
N ARG A 61 -27.07 -2.94 -8.42
CA ARG A 61 -26.86 -4.38 -8.61
C ARG A 61 -25.43 -4.69 -9.07
N GLY A 62 -24.77 -5.59 -8.35
CA GLY A 62 -23.49 -6.17 -8.73
C GLY A 62 -22.51 -6.18 -7.56
N PHE A 63 -21.23 -6.25 -7.87
CA PHE A 63 -20.14 -6.13 -6.91
C PHE A 63 -19.04 -5.24 -7.49
N ALA A 64 -18.36 -4.50 -6.62
CA ALA A 64 -17.20 -3.69 -6.97
C ALA A 64 -16.10 -3.93 -5.92
N VAL A 65 -14.84 -3.82 -6.35
CA VAL A 65 -13.70 -3.80 -5.44
C VAL A 65 -13.28 -2.35 -5.27
N LEU A 66 -13.31 -1.87 -4.03
CA LEU A 66 -12.81 -0.55 -3.68
C LEU A 66 -11.48 -0.71 -2.95
N GLN A 67 -10.46 0.00 -3.43
CA GLN A 67 -9.14 0.01 -2.83
C GLN A 67 -8.80 1.45 -2.41
N LEU A 68 -8.46 1.62 -1.14
CA LEU A 68 -7.98 2.88 -0.60
C LEU A 68 -6.48 2.79 -0.37
N ASN A 69 -5.71 3.56 -1.14
CA ASN A 69 -4.26 3.66 -0.99
C ASN A 69 -3.94 4.99 -0.31
N VAL A 70 -3.22 4.94 0.83
CA VAL A 70 -2.86 6.13 1.61
C VAL A 70 -1.34 6.28 1.57
N PHE A 71 -0.87 7.40 1.02
CA PHE A 71 0.55 7.75 0.96
C PHE A 71 0.84 8.85 1.98
N TYR A 72 1.77 8.59 2.91
CA TYR A 72 2.16 9.56 3.93
C TYR A 72 3.62 9.37 4.31
N ASN A 73 4.26 10.48 4.68
CA ASN A 73 5.61 10.45 5.22
C ASN A 73 5.56 10.22 6.72
N VAL A 74 6.37 9.30 7.22
CA VAL A 74 6.56 9.08 8.66
C VAL A 74 7.85 9.72 9.12
N GLU A 75 7.81 10.47 10.22
CA GLU A 75 9.03 10.99 10.83
C GLU A 75 9.87 9.86 11.44
N SER A 76 11.18 9.90 11.18
CA SER A 76 12.15 8.87 11.55
C SER A 76 12.26 8.62 13.06
N LYS A 77 11.87 9.58 13.92
CA LYS A 77 11.91 9.41 15.38
C LYS A 77 10.94 8.31 15.87
N ASN A 78 9.77 8.20 15.23
CA ASN A 78 8.86 7.09 15.45
C ASN A 78 9.35 5.82 14.75
N PHE A 79 10.20 5.93 13.74
CA PHE A 79 10.85 4.78 13.12
C PHE A 79 11.87 4.14 14.07
N SER A 80 12.67 4.89 14.83
CA SER A 80 13.61 4.28 15.80
C SER A 80 12.90 3.56 16.97
N GLN A 81 11.78 4.09 17.46
CA GLN A 81 10.96 3.45 18.50
C GLN A 81 10.09 2.32 17.94
N ASN A 82 9.52 2.48 16.75
CA ASN A 82 8.81 1.39 16.08
C ASN A 82 9.75 0.34 15.52
N VAL A 83 11.02 0.64 15.23
CA VAL A 83 12.05 -0.37 14.91
C VAL A 83 12.35 -1.20 16.14
N GLN A 84 12.27 -0.69 17.37
CA GLN A 84 12.37 -1.55 18.54
C GLN A 84 11.15 -2.49 18.69
N HIS A 85 9.95 -2.05 18.30
CA HIS A 85 8.74 -2.90 18.31
C HIS A 85 8.50 -3.74 17.03
N ALA A 86 9.07 -3.34 15.90
CA ALA A 86 9.02 -4.01 14.60
C ALA A 86 10.25 -4.91 14.40
N SER A 87 11.37 -4.65 15.08
CA SER A 87 12.54 -5.54 15.13
C SER A 87 12.15 -6.94 15.62
N ASP A 88 11.12 -7.10 16.44
CA ASP A 88 10.66 -8.43 16.83
C ASP A 88 9.80 -9.13 15.76
N LYS A 89 9.24 -8.36 14.80
CA LYS A 89 8.39 -8.86 13.70
C LYS A 89 9.10 -8.96 12.35
N ASP A 90 10.17 -8.21 12.13
CA ASP A 90 10.91 -8.22 10.87
C ASP A 90 11.63 -9.56 10.68
N SER A 91 11.51 -10.15 9.48
CA SER A 91 12.16 -11.42 9.18
C SER A 91 13.67 -11.31 9.02
N PHE A 92 14.19 -10.13 8.72
CA PHE A 92 15.61 -9.87 8.47
C PHE A 92 16.22 -8.98 9.55
N SER A 93 17.48 -9.23 9.90
CA SER A 93 18.35 -8.26 10.55
C SER A 93 19.14 -7.50 9.49
N LEU A 94 19.16 -6.18 9.58
CA LEU A 94 19.88 -5.30 8.69
C LEU A 94 20.86 -4.46 9.52
N ASP A 95 22.11 -4.44 9.09
CA ASP A 95 23.17 -3.59 9.64
C ASP A 95 23.83 -2.84 8.50
N PHE A 96 24.18 -1.58 8.71
CA PHE A 96 24.86 -0.79 7.71
C PHE A 96 25.91 0.09 8.35
N ASN A 97 27.01 0.27 7.63
CA ASN A 97 28.10 1.12 8.05
C ASN A 97 28.56 1.98 6.87
N LEU A 98 28.79 3.26 7.16
CA LEU A 98 29.33 4.21 6.20
C LEU A 98 30.76 4.58 6.62
N SER A 99 31.73 4.20 5.81
CA SER A 99 33.14 4.48 6.05
C SER A 99 33.70 5.41 4.98
N HIS A 100 34.74 6.18 5.33
CA HIS A 100 35.47 7.01 4.39
C HIS A 100 36.78 6.33 4.00
N SER A 101 36.93 5.94 2.74
CA SER A 101 38.22 5.48 2.22
C SER A 101 39.16 6.65 1.92
N ASN A 102 38.63 7.81 1.52
CA ASN A 102 39.40 9.05 1.37
C ASN A 102 38.49 10.31 1.39
N ARG A 103 39.04 11.48 1.04
CA ARG A 103 38.30 12.76 1.04
C ARG A 103 37.18 12.86 0.00
N SER A 104 37.15 11.99 -1.01
CA SER A 104 36.19 12.04 -2.12
C SER A 104 35.38 10.75 -2.31
N HIS A 105 35.62 9.73 -1.50
CA HIS A 105 34.95 8.43 -1.58
C HIS A 105 34.39 8.02 -0.22
N MET A 106 33.16 7.53 -0.26
CA MET A 106 32.46 6.92 0.86
C MET A 106 32.10 5.50 0.46
N ASP A 107 32.37 4.56 1.36
CA ASP A 107 32.04 3.16 1.20
C ASP A 107 30.87 2.82 2.12
N LEU A 108 29.74 2.46 1.53
CA LEU A 108 28.58 1.96 2.23
C LEU A 108 28.64 0.43 2.26
N THR A 109 28.79 -0.14 3.45
CA THR A 109 28.71 -1.58 3.69
C THR A 109 27.35 -1.90 4.28
N VAL A 110 26.62 -2.83 3.66
CA VAL A 110 25.32 -3.29 4.16
C VAL A 110 25.37 -4.80 4.37
N CYS A 111 25.01 -5.22 5.57
CA CYS A 111 24.94 -6.61 6.00
C CYS A 111 23.48 -6.98 6.27
N THR A 112 23.04 -8.11 5.75
CA THR A 112 21.69 -8.64 5.98
C THR A 112 21.75 -10.10 6.34
N ARG A 113 20.84 -10.55 7.20
CA ARG A 113 20.69 -11.97 7.58
C ARG A 113 19.22 -12.27 7.90
N LEU A 114 18.74 -13.44 7.48
CA LEU A 114 17.45 -13.99 7.93
C LEU A 114 17.55 -14.35 9.41
N LYS A 115 16.59 -13.91 10.23
CA LYS A 115 16.60 -14.22 11.66
C LYS A 115 16.37 -15.72 11.90
N ASP A 116 16.96 -16.23 12.98
CA ASP A 116 16.92 -17.65 13.30
C ASP A 116 15.52 -18.12 13.76
N ASN A 117 14.65 -17.20 14.17
CA ASN A 117 13.28 -17.47 14.63
C ASN A 117 12.24 -17.54 13.50
N GLN A 118 12.66 -17.63 12.24
CA GLN A 118 11.77 -17.64 11.09
C GLN A 118 11.29 -19.07 10.75
N PRO A 119 10.07 -19.24 10.18
CA PRO A 119 9.52 -20.56 9.83
C PRO A 119 10.34 -21.34 8.78
N VAL A 120 11.25 -20.65 8.08
CA VAL A 120 12.08 -21.20 7.02
C VAL A 120 13.56 -21.06 7.38
N PRO A 121 14.40 -22.07 7.11
CA PRO A 121 15.81 -22.04 7.47
C PRO A 121 16.68 -21.19 6.53
N GLN A 122 16.16 -20.83 5.35
CA GLN A 122 16.85 -20.02 4.34
C GLN A 122 15.84 -19.25 3.49
N THR A 123 16.29 -18.16 2.88
CA THR A 123 15.45 -17.35 1.99
C THR A 123 15.49 -17.90 0.57
N GLY A 124 14.41 -17.65 -0.18
CA GLY A 124 14.48 -17.68 -1.63
C GLY A 124 15.15 -16.40 -2.16
N MET A 125 14.55 -15.80 -3.17
CA MET A 125 14.96 -14.49 -3.67
C MET A 125 14.72 -13.40 -2.62
N ALA A 126 15.75 -12.60 -2.36
CA ALA A 126 15.68 -11.42 -1.50
C ALA A 126 16.14 -10.19 -2.29
N ILE A 127 15.52 -9.04 -2.00
CA ILE A 127 15.83 -7.75 -2.62
C ILE A 127 16.35 -6.83 -1.53
N LEU A 128 17.51 -6.21 -1.78
CA LEU A 128 18.05 -5.13 -0.96
C LEU A 128 17.94 -3.84 -1.78
N ASP A 129 17.13 -2.90 -1.28
CA ASP A 129 16.97 -1.58 -1.87
C ASP A 129 17.69 -0.54 -0.98
N VAL A 130 18.52 0.30 -1.60
CA VAL A 130 19.38 1.27 -0.91
C VAL A 130 19.17 2.64 -1.55
N GLY A 131 18.42 3.49 -0.84
CA GLY A 131 18.26 4.89 -1.19
C GLY A 131 19.46 5.70 -0.71
N VAL A 132 20.22 6.29 -1.65
CA VAL A 132 21.27 7.28 -1.35
C VAL A 132 20.71 8.69 -1.50
N LEU A 133 21.11 9.59 -0.60
CA LEU A 133 20.75 11.01 -0.63
C LEU A 133 21.70 11.81 -1.53
#